data_AF-A0A2S9D1K5-F1
#
_entry.id   AF-A0A2S9D1K5-F1
#
_cell.length_a   1.000
_cell.length_b   1.000
_cell.length_c   1.000
_cell.angle_alpha   90.00
_cell.angle_beta   90.00
_cell.angle_gamma   90.00
#
_symmetry.space_group_name_H-M   'P 1'
#
loop_
_entity.id
_entity.type
_entity.pdbx_description
1 polymer ?
#
loop_
_entity_poly.entity_id
_entity_poly.type
_entity_poly.pdbx_seq_one_letter_code
_entity_poly.pdbx_strand_id
1 'polypeptide(L)'
;MSSITLRLENVKKLQAKRWENEDHWDTLNDLLVKELDEILLIEPKNTAALISIGAVYSDMGENEKALAYLKMALDLGSKDKNLFVNLAIVLIYMEKHQEEYLEYLEEAEDAIEDPLTFKAYFDPQSR
;
A
#
# COMPACT_ATOMS: atom_id res chain seq x y z
N MET A 1 13.24 12.10 15.07
CA MET A 1 12.10 11.51 14.33
C MET A 1 11.07 12.60 14.11
N SER A 2 10.58 12.79 12.89
CA SER A 2 9.48 13.73 12.66
C SER A 2 8.19 13.15 13.25
N SER A 3 7.20 14.02 13.50
CA SER A 3 5.87 13.56 13.95
C SER A 3 5.28 12.56 12.95
N ILE A 4 5.55 12.70 11.65
CA ILE A 4 5.01 11.83 10.60
C ILE A 4 5.69 10.45 10.59
N THR A 5 7.01 10.37 10.80
CA THR A 5 7.69 9.06 10.90
C THR A 5 7.09 8.20 12.00
N LEU A 6 6.84 8.77 13.19
CA LEU A 6 6.22 8.04 14.29
C LEU A 6 4.79 7.60 13.98
N ARG A 7 4.02 8.43 13.25
CA ARG A 7 2.68 8.07 12.79
C ARG A 7 2.72 6.90 11.82
N LEU A 8 3.63 6.90 10.84
CA LEU A 8 3.82 5.78 9.91
C LEU A 8 4.26 4.50 10.62
N GLU A 9 5.14 4.59 11.62
CA GLU A 9 5.48 3.44 12.47
C GLU A 9 4.25 2.87 13.20
N ASN A 10 3.34 3.74 13.64
CA ASN A 10 2.09 3.32 14.27
C ASN A 10 1.10 2.72 13.27
N VAL A 11 1.02 3.25 12.04
CA VAL A 11 0.25 2.65 10.93
C VAL A 11 0.75 1.23 10.68
N LYS A 12 2.06 1.02 10.58
CA LYS A 12 2.68 -0.32 10.44
C LYS A 12 2.27 -1.27 11.56
N LYS A 13 2.32 -0.82 12.81
CA LYS A 13 1.89 -1.63 13.96
C LYS A 13 0.39 -1.94 13.92
N LEU A 14 -0.43 -0.98 13.49
CA LEU A 14 -1.88 -1.16 13.36
C LEU A 14 -2.22 -2.16 12.24
N GLN A 15 -1.54 -2.06 11.10
CA GLN A 15 -1.67 -3.00 10.00
C GLN A 15 -1.29 -4.42 10.42
N ALA A 16 -0.21 -4.60 11.20
CA ALA A 16 0.17 -5.91 11.71
C ALA A 16 -0.92 -6.54 12.60
N LYS A 17 -1.57 -5.73 13.45
CA LYS A 17 -2.67 -6.17 14.31
C LYS A 17 -3.93 -6.57 13.56
N ARG A 18 -4.10 -6.11 12.32
CA ARG A 18 -5.23 -6.46 11.46
C ARG A 18 -5.33 -7.97 11.25
N TRP A 19 -4.19 -8.64 11.13
CA TRP A 19 -4.08 -10.09 10.99
C TRP A 19 -4.37 -10.88 12.26
N GLU A 20 -4.27 -10.24 13.42
CA GLU A 20 -4.52 -10.87 14.72
C GLU A 20 -5.99 -10.73 15.16
N ASN A 21 -6.77 -9.90 14.46
CA ASN A 21 -8.11 -9.48 14.86
C ASN A 21 -9.06 -9.47 13.65
N GLU A 22 -9.25 -10.62 13.01
CA GLU A 22 -10.06 -10.77 11.80
C GLU A 22 -11.50 -10.26 11.97
N ASP A 23 -12.10 -10.43 13.16
CA ASP A 23 -13.44 -9.92 13.51
C ASP A 23 -13.57 -8.38 13.47
N HIS A 24 -12.44 -7.67 13.39
CA HIS A 24 -12.37 -6.20 13.39
C HIS A 24 -11.74 -5.62 12.11
N TRP A 25 -11.64 -6.43 11.05
CA TRP A 25 -10.98 -6.08 9.80
C TRP A 25 -11.41 -4.71 9.24
N ASP A 26 -12.73 -4.50 9.09
CA ASP A 26 -13.27 -3.26 8.52
C ASP A 26 -12.95 -2.04 9.40
N THR A 27 -13.07 -2.19 10.73
CA THR A 27 -12.76 -1.11 11.67
C THR A 27 -11.29 -0.74 11.62
N LEU A 28 -10.41 -1.72 11.46
CA LEU A 28 -8.97 -1.50 11.35
C LEU A 28 -8.59 -0.87 10.01
N ASN A 29 -9.24 -1.23 8.91
CA ASN A 29 -9.06 -0.55 7.63
C ASN A 29 -9.50 0.91 7.69
N ASP A 30 -10.65 1.22 8.29
CA ASP A 30 -11.12 2.59 8.45
C ASP A 30 -10.13 3.44 9.25
N LEU A 31 -9.56 2.89 10.33
CA LEU A 31 -8.54 3.56 11.13
C LEU A 31 -7.24 3.78 10.36
N LEU A 32 -6.82 2.79 9.56
CA LEU A 32 -5.62 2.90 8.71
C LEU A 32 -5.80 3.99 7.65
N VAL A 33 -6.91 3.97 6.91
CA VAL A 33 -7.24 4.98 5.89
C VAL A 33 -7.26 6.36 6.51
N LYS A 34 -7.97 6.53 7.64
CA LYS A 34 -8.05 7.82 8.33
C LYS A 34 -6.67 8.38 8.71
N GLU A 35 -5.83 7.55 9.32
CA GLU A 35 -4.50 7.98 9.76
C GLU A 35 -3.61 8.35 8.57
N LEU A 36 -3.68 7.57 7.48
CA LEU A 36 -2.92 7.82 6.26
C LEU A 36 -3.40 9.07 5.53
N ASP A 37 -4.72 9.32 5.46
CA ASP A 37 -5.29 10.54 4.90
C ASP A 37 -4.84 11.77 5.69
N GLU A 38 -4.84 11.71 7.02
CA GLU A 38 -4.34 12.80 7.86
C GLU A 38 -2.84 13.07 7.65
N ILE A 39 -2.03 12.05 7.41
CA ILE A 39 -0.62 12.21 7.02
C ILE A 39 -0.54 12.90 5.65
N LEU A 40 -1.32 12.45 4.67
CA LEU A 40 -1.33 13.00 3.30
C LEU A 40 -1.88 14.42 3.23
N LEU A 41 -2.75 14.84 4.16
CA LEU A 41 -3.17 16.25 4.29
C LEU A 41 -2.01 17.16 4.69
N ILE A 42 -1.07 16.66 5.50
CA ILE A 42 0.10 17.41 5.99
C ILE A 42 1.26 17.31 4.99
N GLU A 43 1.50 16.11 4.47
CA GLU A 43 2.56 15.78 3.51
C GLU A 43 1.97 15.08 2.28
N PRO A 44 1.37 15.81 1.33
CA PRO A 44 0.70 15.22 0.16
C PRO A 44 1.59 14.41 -0.78
N LYS A 45 2.91 14.56 -0.64
CA LYS A 45 3.93 13.87 -1.44
C LYS A 45 4.68 12.80 -0.63
N ASN A 46 4.17 12.43 0.55
CA ASN A 46 4.78 11.36 1.35
C ASN A 46 4.53 10.02 0.66
N THR A 47 5.56 9.50 -0.01
CA THR A 47 5.47 8.27 -0.80
C THR A 47 5.14 7.06 0.07
N ALA A 48 5.63 6.99 1.31
CA ALA A 48 5.33 5.89 2.21
C ALA A 48 3.84 5.84 2.60
N ALA A 49 3.22 7.00 2.83
CA ALA A 49 1.79 7.10 3.08
C ALA A 49 0.96 6.75 1.83
N LEU A 50 1.36 7.23 0.65
CA LEU A 50 0.71 6.89 -0.64
C LEU A 50 0.76 5.38 -0.93
N ILE A 51 1.90 4.74 -0.70
CA ILE A 51 2.07 3.29 -0.88
C ILE A 51 1.19 2.52 0.10
N SER A 52 1.22 2.92 1.36
CA SER A 52 0.46 2.26 2.43
C SER A 52 -1.05 2.39 2.25
N ILE A 53 -1.55 3.56 1.83
CA ILE A 53 -3.00 3.75 1.60
C ILE A 53 -3.46 3.00 0.35
N GLY A 54 -2.61 2.94 -0.67
CA GLY A 54 -2.83 2.10 -1.85
C GLY A 54 -2.96 0.62 -1.48
N ALA A 55 -2.08 0.11 -0.61
CA ALA A 55 -2.16 -1.25 -0.10
C ALA A 55 -3.49 -1.52 0.64
N VAL A 56 -3.90 -0.61 1.52
CA VAL A 56 -5.17 -0.76 2.28
C VAL A 56 -6.37 -0.75 1.34
N TYR A 57 -6.42 0.14 0.34
CA TYR A 57 -7.51 0.12 -0.63
C TYR A 57 -7.52 -1.15 -1.49
N SER A 58 -6.35 -1.69 -1.83
CA SER A 58 -6.26 -3.00 -2.51
C SER A 58 -6.86 -4.11 -1.64
N ASP A 59 -6.56 -4.12 -0.34
CA ASP A 59 -7.10 -5.10 0.61
C ASP A 59 -8.62 -4.98 0.79
N MET A 60 -9.18 -3.80 0.55
CA MET A 60 -10.62 -3.54 0.56
C MET A 60 -11.29 -3.88 -0.78
N GLY A 61 -10.54 -4.31 -1.80
CA GLY A 61 -11.03 -4.55 -3.16
C GLY A 61 -11.28 -3.28 -3.98
N GLU A 62 -10.91 -2.10 -3.46
CA GLU A 62 -11.07 -0.81 -4.12
C GLU A 62 -9.88 -0.54 -5.06
N ASN A 63 -9.70 -1.44 -6.03
CA ASN A 63 -8.50 -1.54 -6.88
C ASN A 63 -8.21 -0.26 -7.68
N GLU A 64 -9.23 0.43 -8.19
CA GLU A 64 -9.05 1.70 -8.91
C GLU A 64 -8.47 2.80 -8.02
N LYS A 65 -8.92 2.88 -6.75
CA LYS A 65 -8.37 3.83 -5.77
C LYS A 65 -6.94 3.44 -5.42
N ALA A 66 -6.70 2.16 -5.17
CA ALA A 66 -5.38 1.64 -4.89
C ALA A 66 -4.39 2.02 -5.99
N LEU A 67 -4.75 1.76 -7.25
CA LEU A 67 -3.93 2.10 -8.42
C LEU A 67 -3.64 3.60 -8.50
N ALA A 68 -4.63 4.45 -8.23
CA ALA A 68 -4.45 5.90 -8.28
C ALA A 68 -3.38 6.38 -7.27
N TYR A 69 -3.48 5.96 -6.00
CA TYR A 69 -2.50 6.35 -4.96
C TYR A 69 -1.10 5.76 -5.23
N LEU A 70 -1.03 4.51 -5.70
CA LEU A 70 0.25 3.88 -6.04
C LEU A 70 0.92 4.58 -7.23
N LYS A 71 0.16 4.94 -8.27
CA LYS A 71 0.70 5.72 -9.40
C LYS A 71 1.19 7.09 -8.97
N MET A 72 0.54 7.75 -8.01
CA MET A 72 1.08 9.00 -7.45
C MET A 72 2.45 8.79 -6.78
N ALA A 73 2.65 7.69 -6.04
CA ALA A 73 3.95 7.40 -5.44
C ALA A 73 5.02 7.09 -6.50
N LEU A 74 4.63 6.38 -7.57
CA LEU A 74 5.49 6.10 -8.72
C LEU A 74 5.90 7.39 -9.46
N ASP A 75 4.95 8.29 -9.73
CA ASP A 75 5.17 9.58 -10.39
C ASP A 75 6.09 10.51 -9.57
N LEU A 76 6.09 10.35 -8.25
CA LEU A 76 7.00 11.05 -7.33
C LEU A 76 8.41 10.42 -7.31
N GLY A 77 8.64 9.35 -8.08
CA GLY A 77 9.94 8.69 -8.23
C GLY A 77 10.27 7.71 -7.11
N SER A 78 9.27 7.24 -6.36
CA SER A 78 9.50 6.18 -5.37
C SER A 78 9.99 4.90 -6.04
N LYS A 79 10.98 4.26 -5.42
CA LYS A 79 11.54 2.96 -5.83
C LYS A 79 11.42 1.90 -4.73
N ASP A 80 10.43 2.09 -3.86
CA ASP A 80 10.16 1.21 -2.75
C ASP A 80 9.69 -0.16 -3.24
N LYS A 81 10.21 -1.24 -2.65
CA LYS A 81 9.82 -2.61 -3.03
C LYS A 81 8.32 -2.86 -2.90
N ASN A 82 7.67 -2.37 -1.85
CA ASN A 82 6.24 -2.57 -1.64
C ASN A 82 5.39 -1.77 -2.64
N LEU A 83 5.86 -0.62 -3.14
CA LEU A 83 5.19 0.07 -4.25
C LEU A 83 5.01 -0.86 -5.45
N PHE A 84 6.11 -1.45 -5.92
CA PHE A 84 6.08 -2.31 -7.11
C PHE A 84 5.26 -3.58 -6.88
N VAL A 85 5.42 -4.22 -5.71
CA VAL A 85 4.60 -5.37 -5.32
C VAL A 85 3.11 -5.02 -5.30
N ASN A 86 2.72 -3.87 -4.72
CA ASN A 86 1.32 -3.47 -4.62
C ASN A 86 0.74 -3.10 -5.99
N LEU A 87 1.50 -2.45 -6.86
CA LEU A 87 1.08 -2.18 -8.24
C LEU A 87 0.82 -3.50 -8.99
N ALA A 88 1.71 -4.48 -8.85
CA ALA A 88 1.53 -5.78 -9.47
C ALA A 88 0.28 -6.50 -8.95
N ILE A 89 0.07 -6.53 -7.63
CA ILE A 89 -1.12 -7.13 -7.00
C ILE A 89 -2.40 -6.50 -7.53
N VAL A 90 -2.47 -5.16 -7.55
CA VAL A 90 -3.65 -4.43 -8.02
C VAL A 90 -3.95 -4.73 -9.50
N LEU A 91 -2.93 -4.76 -10.36
CA LEU A 91 -3.10 -5.10 -11.77
C LEU A 91 -3.57 -6.54 -11.98
N ILE A 92 -3.05 -7.49 -11.19
CA ILE A 92 -3.50 -8.88 -11.18
C ILE A 92 -4.99 -8.95 -10.80
N TYR A 93 -5.41 -8.29 -9.72
CA TYR A 93 -6.81 -8.26 -9.30
C TYR A 93 -7.74 -7.57 -10.28
N MET A 94 -7.23 -6.60 -11.06
CA MET A 94 -8.00 -5.95 -12.12
C MET A 94 -8.06 -6.77 -13.42
N GLU A 95 -7.35 -7.90 -13.50
CA GLU A 95 -7.17 -8.72 -14.71
C GLU A 95 -6.70 -7.90 -15.92
N LYS A 96 -5.85 -6.90 -15.69
CA LYS A 96 -5.42 -5.94 -16.72
C LYS A 96 -3.89 -5.88 -16.80
N HIS A 97 -3.41 -5.50 -18.00
CA HIS A 97 -2.02 -5.14 -18.24
C HIS A 97 -1.02 -6.21 -17.78
N GLN A 98 -1.15 -7.43 -18.35
CA GLN A 98 -0.34 -8.58 -17.95
C GLN A 98 1.17 -8.33 -18.06
N GLU A 99 1.60 -7.63 -19.10
CA GLU A 99 3.01 -7.27 -19.29
C GLU A 99 3.47 -6.28 -18.21
N GLU A 100 2.64 -5.28 -17.87
CA GLU A 100 2.97 -4.22 -16.89
C GLU A 100 3.14 -4.78 -15.47
N TYR A 101 2.30 -5.72 -15.03
CA TYR A 101 2.48 -6.28 -13.68
C TYR A 101 3.74 -7.15 -13.57
N LEU A 102 4.15 -7.83 -14.65
CA LEU A 102 5.39 -8.61 -14.67
C LEU A 102 6.62 -7.70 -14.56
N GLU A 103 6.61 -6.55 -15.25
CA GLU A 103 7.65 -5.52 -15.12
C GLU A 103 7.76 -5.03 -13.67
N TYR A 104 6.64 -4.74 -13.00
CA TYR A 104 6.69 -4.35 -11.58
C TYR A 104 7.20 -5.48 -10.68
N LEU A 105 6.89 -6.74 -10.96
CA LEU A 105 7.45 -7.85 -10.18
C LEU A 105 8.97 -7.95 -10.35
N GLU A 106 9.50 -7.73 -11.55
CA GLU A 106 10.94 -7.70 -11.83
C GLU A 106 11.61 -6.54 -11.07
N GLU A 107 11.07 -5.32 -11.18
CA GLU A 107 11.58 -4.14 -10.44
C GLU A 107 11.58 -4.35 -8.92
N ALA A 108 10.58 -5.09 -8.40
CA ALA A 108 10.52 -5.43 -6.98
C ALA A 108 11.64 -6.38 -6.52
N GLU A 109 12.22 -7.20 -7.39
CA GLU A 109 13.30 -8.13 -7.01
C GLU A 109 14.55 -7.38 -6.56
N ASP A 110 14.92 -6.33 -7.30
CA ASP A 110 16.10 -5.50 -7.04
C ASP A 110 15.85 -4.32 -6.09
N ALA A 111 14.58 -4.01 -5.79
CA ALA A 111 14.20 -2.92 -4.92
C ALA A 111 14.38 -3.22 -3.41
N ILE A 112 14.59 -2.15 -2.64
CA ILE A 112 14.69 -2.19 -1.18
C ILE A 112 13.34 -1.77 -0.58
N GLU A 113 12.88 -2.52 0.43
CA GLU A 113 11.69 -2.16 1.21
C GLU A 113 12.02 -1.02 2.20
N ASP A 114 11.23 0.05 2.17
CA ASP A 114 11.18 1.01 3.26
C ASP A 114 10.49 0.36 4.48
N PRO A 115 11.12 0.36 5.67
CA PRO A 115 10.52 -0.19 6.89
C PRO A 115 9.14 0.39 7.25
N LEU A 116 8.78 1.55 6.70
CA LEU A 116 7.51 2.25 6.93
C LEU A 116 6.39 1.88 5.94
N THR A 117 6.68 1.17 4.84
CA THR A 117 5.68 0.76 3.82
C THR A 117 5.35 -0.70 3.95
N PHE A 118 4.12 -1.13 3.64
CA PHE A 118 3.75 -2.55 3.67
C PHE A 118 3.08 -2.98 2.36
N LYS A 119 3.18 -4.29 2.09
CA LYS A 119 2.46 -4.89 0.98
C LYS A 119 0.99 -5.13 1.32
N ALA A 120 0.14 -5.04 0.32
CA ALA A 120 -1.23 -5.54 0.34
C ALA A 120 -1.21 -7.07 0.56
N TYR A 121 -2.31 -7.57 1.08
CA TYR A 121 -2.64 -8.97 1.05
C TYR A 121 -2.79 -9.44 -0.38
N PHE A 122 -2.25 -10.63 -0.63
CA PHE A 122 -2.43 -11.30 -1.91
C PHE A 122 -2.79 -12.75 -1.63
N ASP A 123 -4.07 -13.09 -1.86
CA ASP A 123 -4.50 -14.48 -1.98
C ASP A 123 -4.51 -14.87 -3.46
N PRO A 124 -3.55 -15.69 -3.94
CA PRO A 124 -3.52 -16.16 -5.33
C PRO A 124 -4.68 -17.10 -5.68
N GLN A 125 -5.49 -17.53 -4.71
CA GLN A 125 -6.62 -18.44 -4.89
C GLN A 125 -7.98 -17.75 -4.72
N SER A 126 -8.02 -16.46 -4.36
CA SER A 126 -9.28 -15.73 -4.32
C SER A 126 -9.80 -15.55 -5.75
N ARG A 127 -10.92 -16.22 -6.04
CA ARG A 127 -11.66 -16.16 -7.30
C ARG A 127 -13.04 -15.55 -7.05
#